data_AF-A0A7L1S4F0-F1
#
_entry.id   AF-A0A7L1S4F0-F1
#
_cell.length_a   1.000
_cell.length_b   1.000
_cell.length_c   1.000
_cell.angle_alpha   90.00
_cell.angle_beta   90.00
_cell.angle_gamma   90.00
#
_symmetry.space_group_name_H-M   'P 1'
#
loop_
_entity.id
_entity.type
_entity.pdbx_description
1 polymer ?
#
loop_
_entity_poly.entity_id
_entity_poly.type
_entity_poly.pdbx_seq_one_letter_code
_entity_poly.pdbx_strand_id
1 'polypeptide(L)'
;KVANPIGDAPKRVPVSQHSAQGRLLTSGAPARVLCPANFAQRVPAQPQKSALPTQKVSNNQTTQQLRPKPSQQATVRPQAASKSSEKPPQDAAAAKTPETENTSKQKTEETKKKNEETKKRQWSLDDFEIGRPLGKGKFGNVYLAREKQSKFILALKVLFKTQLEEAGVEHQLRREVEIQSHLRHPNILRLYGYFHDVTRVYLILEHAPRGEVYRELQRLSKFDEQRTATVDCSFCTQYITELADALSYCHSKRVIHRDIKPENLLLGSNGELKIADFGWSVHAPSSRRTTLCGTLDYLPPEMIEGRTHDEKVDIWSLGVLCYEFLVGKPPFETQTYQETYRAISRVEFKFPPFVTEGARDLISKLLKHNPFHRLPLKDVLLHPWITANSTKLPTSRK
;
A
#
# COMPACT_ATOMS: atom_id res chain seq x y z
N LYS A 1 -50.71 -44.22 36.43
CA LYS A 1 -51.23 -44.92 35.23
C LYS A 1 -51.51 -43.81 34.20
N VAL A 2 -50.66 -43.61 33.18
CA VAL A 2 -50.65 -44.29 31.84
C VAL A 2 -51.90 -43.92 31.03
N ALA A 3 -51.88 -43.49 29.75
CA ALA A 3 -50.88 -42.90 28.84
C ALA A 3 -51.62 -42.42 27.55
N ASN A 4 -51.01 -41.60 26.69
CA ASN A 4 -51.55 -41.21 25.36
C ASN A 4 -50.61 -41.65 24.20
N PRO A 5 -51.13 -42.10 23.04
CA PRO A 5 -50.36 -42.36 21.82
C PRO A 5 -50.60 -41.34 20.67
N ILE A 6 -49.94 -41.56 19.53
CA ILE A 6 -49.64 -40.58 18.46
C ILE A 6 -50.09 -41.05 17.06
N GLY A 7 -50.53 -40.11 16.22
CA GLY A 7 -50.23 -40.04 14.76
C GLY A 7 -51.14 -40.77 13.76
N ASP A 8 -51.35 -40.16 12.58
CA ASP A 8 -50.76 -40.64 11.30
C ASP A 8 -50.91 -39.59 10.15
N ALA A 9 -50.22 -39.79 9.01
CA ALA A 9 -50.23 -38.92 7.82
C ALA A 9 -50.32 -39.71 6.48
N PRO A 10 -50.76 -39.13 5.33
CA PRO A 10 -50.94 -39.91 4.09
C PRO A 10 -50.04 -39.56 2.87
N LYS A 11 -49.36 -40.62 2.39
CA LYS A 11 -49.22 -41.10 0.98
C LYS A 11 -48.27 -40.42 -0.05
N ARG A 12 -47.66 -41.29 -0.87
CA ARG A 12 -46.72 -41.05 -2.00
C ARG A 12 -47.37 -41.27 -3.37
N VAL A 13 -46.74 -40.76 -4.44
CA VAL A 13 -46.93 -41.12 -5.87
C VAL A 13 -45.53 -41.20 -6.55
N PRO A 14 -45.26 -42.07 -7.57
CA PRO A 14 -43.89 -42.58 -7.81
C PRO A 14 -43.09 -41.92 -8.95
N VAL A 15 -41.82 -42.36 -9.05
CA VAL A 15 -40.77 -41.94 -10.02
C VAL A 15 -40.87 -42.73 -11.34
N SER A 16 -40.48 -42.10 -12.46
CA SER A 16 -40.09 -42.79 -13.69
C SER A 16 -38.68 -42.38 -14.15
N GLN A 17 -37.93 -43.34 -14.69
CA GLN A 17 -36.64 -43.14 -15.36
C GLN A 17 -36.78 -43.44 -16.85
N HIS A 18 -36.08 -42.70 -17.70
CA HIS A 18 -35.69 -43.19 -19.04
C HIS A 18 -34.36 -42.57 -19.48
N SER A 19 -33.54 -43.38 -20.13
CA SER A 19 -32.24 -43.04 -20.70
C SER A 19 -32.29 -43.18 -22.23
N ALA A 20 -31.68 -42.24 -22.97
CA ALA A 20 -31.00 -42.49 -24.26
C ALA A 20 -30.40 -41.20 -24.88
N GLN A 21 -29.07 -41.21 -25.00
CA GLN A 21 -28.24 -40.76 -26.14
C GLN A 21 -28.75 -39.68 -27.13
N GLY A 22 -28.09 -38.52 -27.12
CA GLY A 22 -27.21 -38.14 -28.25
C GLY A 22 -27.70 -37.13 -29.30
N ARG A 23 -27.19 -35.88 -29.22
CA ARG A 23 -26.68 -35.10 -30.38
C ARG A 23 -25.72 -34.00 -29.91
N LEU A 24 -24.59 -33.86 -30.60
CA LEU A 24 -23.64 -32.77 -30.35
C LEU A 24 -24.18 -31.45 -30.90
N LEU A 25 -24.03 -30.37 -30.14
CA LEU A 25 -23.83 -29.02 -30.67
C LEU A 25 -22.69 -28.35 -29.90
N THR A 26 -21.77 -27.75 -30.65
CA THR A 26 -20.51 -27.21 -30.15
C THR A 26 -20.63 -25.73 -29.82
N SER A 27 -20.42 -25.34 -28.56
CA SER A 27 -20.03 -23.97 -28.21
C SER A 27 -18.97 -24.00 -27.10
N GLY A 28 -17.73 -23.71 -27.48
CA GLY A 28 -16.59 -23.71 -26.56
C GLY A 28 -16.58 -22.45 -25.70
N ALA A 29 -17.08 -22.55 -24.46
CA ALA A 29 -16.79 -21.58 -23.42
C ALA A 29 -15.58 -22.08 -22.59
N PRO A 30 -14.42 -21.38 -22.58
CA PRO A 30 -13.29 -21.80 -21.77
C PRO A 30 -13.60 -21.56 -20.29
N ALA A 31 -13.67 -22.64 -19.51
CA ALA A 31 -13.71 -22.55 -18.06
C ALA A 31 -12.45 -21.81 -17.58
N ARG A 32 -12.61 -20.66 -16.93
CA ARG A 32 -11.49 -19.87 -16.39
C ARG A 32 -10.80 -20.66 -15.27
N VAL A 33 -9.59 -21.14 -15.56
CA VAL A 33 -8.69 -21.71 -14.56
C VAL A 33 -8.31 -20.61 -13.58
N LEU A 34 -8.52 -20.89 -12.28
CA LEU A 34 -8.07 -20.04 -11.18
C LEU A 34 -6.55 -20.15 -11.05
N CYS A 35 -5.80 -19.19 -11.61
CA CYS A 35 -4.37 -19.06 -11.35
C CYS A 35 -4.12 -18.31 -10.02
N PRO A 36 -3.19 -18.77 -9.17
CA PRO A 36 -2.83 -18.07 -7.94
C PRO A 36 -2.06 -16.77 -8.24
N ALA A 37 -2.13 -15.81 -7.32
CA ALA A 37 -1.49 -14.50 -7.45
C ALA A 37 0.05 -14.60 -7.56
N ASN A 38 0.57 -14.38 -8.77
CA ASN A 38 2.00 -14.38 -9.06
C ASN A 38 2.60 -12.97 -8.89
N PHE A 39 3.16 -12.68 -7.72
CA PHE A 39 4.04 -11.52 -7.54
C PHE A 39 5.49 -11.87 -7.87
N ALA A 40 5.98 -11.27 -8.95
CA ALA A 40 7.39 -11.05 -9.31
C ALA A 40 8.40 -12.10 -8.80
N GLN A 41 8.65 -13.15 -9.59
CA GLN A 41 9.94 -13.82 -9.55
C GLN A 41 11.03 -12.86 -10.06
N ARG A 42 12.19 -12.87 -9.41
CA ARG A 42 13.36 -12.06 -9.78
C ARG A 42 13.85 -12.49 -11.17
N VAL A 43 13.69 -11.64 -12.19
CA VAL A 43 14.27 -11.85 -13.52
C VAL A 43 15.80 -11.83 -13.40
N PRO A 44 16.54 -12.86 -13.87
CA PRO A 44 18.00 -12.83 -13.88
C PRO A 44 18.49 -11.86 -14.95
N ALA A 45 19.28 -10.86 -14.55
CA ALA A 45 20.00 -10.01 -15.50
C ALA A 45 21.17 -10.81 -16.12
N GLN A 46 21.02 -11.28 -17.36
CA GLN A 46 22.15 -11.79 -18.13
C GLN A 46 22.96 -10.64 -18.72
N PRO A 47 24.29 -10.58 -18.53
CA PRO A 47 25.13 -9.58 -19.17
C PRO A 47 25.33 -9.93 -20.65
N GLN A 48 24.70 -9.16 -21.56
CA GLN A 48 25.00 -9.25 -22.98
C GLN A 48 26.41 -8.70 -23.26
N LYS A 49 27.33 -9.59 -23.66
CA LYS A 49 28.60 -9.20 -24.27
C LYS A 49 28.33 -8.72 -25.70
N SER A 50 28.61 -7.46 -25.98
CA SER A 50 28.66 -6.96 -27.35
C SER A 50 29.91 -7.50 -28.06
N ALA A 51 29.70 -8.26 -29.13
CA ALA A 51 30.75 -8.63 -30.07
C ALA A 51 30.67 -7.70 -31.28
N LEU A 52 31.67 -6.83 -31.44
CA LEU A 52 31.90 -6.05 -32.66
C LEU A 52 33.02 -6.73 -33.47
N PRO A 53 32.87 -6.92 -34.79
CA PRO A 53 33.89 -7.55 -35.62
C PRO A 53 35.06 -6.60 -35.88
N THR A 54 36.27 -7.14 -35.79
CA THR A 54 37.52 -6.44 -36.12
C THR A 54 37.69 -6.30 -37.63
N GLN A 55 37.88 -5.07 -38.11
CA GLN A 55 38.60 -4.83 -39.36
C GLN A 55 39.97 -4.21 -39.06
N LYS A 56 41.01 -4.79 -39.65
CA LYS A 56 42.38 -4.28 -39.61
C LYS A 56 42.59 -3.29 -40.76
N VAL A 57 43.09 -2.10 -40.46
CA VAL A 57 43.90 -1.30 -41.40
C VAL A 57 45.12 -0.80 -40.63
N SER A 58 46.26 -0.74 -41.32
CA SER A 58 47.60 -0.66 -40.72
C SER A 58 48.22 0.74 -40.80
N ASN A 59 49.30 0.95 -40.03
CA ASN A 59 50.35 1.98 -40.19
C ASN A 59 49.92 3.45 -39.89
N ASN A 60 50.67 4.31 -39.20
CA ASN A 60 52.09 4.32 -38.83
C ASN A 60 52.41 5.54 -37.92
N GLN A 61 53.68 5.64 -37.49
CA GLN A 61 54.39 6.84 -36.99
C GLN A 61 54.19 7.29 -35.53
N THR A 62 55.08 6.71 -34.71
CA THR A 62 55.87 7.31 -33.63
C THR A 62 56.05 8.84 -33.67
N THR A 63 55.80 9.50 -32.52
CA THR A 63 56.67 10.59 -32.03
C THR A 63 56.74 10.56 -30.51
N GLN A 64 57.96 10.66 -29.95
CA GLN A 64 58.19 10.88 -28.53
C GLN A 64 58.10 12.37 -28.19
N GLN A 65 57.74 12.71 -26.94
CA GLN A 65 58.40 13.68 -26.02
C GLN A 65 57.41 14.14 -24.93
N LEU A 66 57.66 13.81 -23.66
CA LEU A 66 58.28 14.64 -22.60
C LEU A 66 57.26 15.36 -21.70
N ARG A 67 57.46 15.21 -20.38
CA ARG A 67 56.80 15.99 -19.32
C ARG A 67 57.27 17.45 -19.34
N PRO A 68 56.47 18.38 -18.78
CA PRO A 68 56.87 18.91 -17.46
C PRO A 68 55.75 18.97 -16.40
N LYS A 69 56.15 18.83 -15.14
CA LYS A 69 55.57 19.51 -13.95
C LYS A 69 56.55 20.67 -13.61
N PRO A 70 56.13 21.84 -13.10
CA PRO A 70 55.56 22.04 -11.75
C PRO A 70 54.36 23.05 -11.79
N SER A 71 53.79 23.67 -10.74
CA SER A 71 54.07 23.84 -9.29
C SER A 71 52.71 23.98 -8.57
N GLN A 72 52.45 23.32 -7.43
CA GLN A 72 52.48 23.93 -6.09
C GLN A 72 52.07 25.41 -5.97
N GLN A 73 50.95 25.67 -5.30
CA GLN A 73 50.77 26.81 -4.39
C GLN A 73 49.79 26.44 -3.26
N ALA A 74 49.98 27.03 -2.08
CA ALA A 74 49.29 26.66 -0.84
C ALA A 74 48.79 27.88 -0.09
N THR A 75 47.61 27.77 0.54
CA THR A 75 47.05 28.70 1.54
C THR A 75 46.19 27.86 2.51
N VAL A 76 46.69 27.48 3.69
CA VAL A 76 46.77 28.25 4.96
C VAL A 76 45.40 28.38 5.66
N ARG A 77 45.28 27.67 6.79
CA ARG A 77 44.29 27.89 7.87
C ARG A 77 44.71 29.06 8.76
N PRO A 78 43.75 29.66 9.48
CA PRO A 78 44.01 30.20 10.82
C PRO A 78 43.18 29.51 11.94
N GLN A 79 43.89 29.05 12.97
CA GLN A 79 43.46 29.11 14.39
C GLN A 79 44.38 30.18 15.05
N ALA A 80 44.17 30.78 16.22
CA ALA A 80 43.18 30.63 17.30
C ALA A 80 43.09 31.97 18.08
N ALA A 81 42.16 32.10 19.03
CA ALA A 81 42.31 32.98 20.19
C ALA A 81 41.56 32.40 21.41
N SER A 82 42.15 32.51 22.59
CA SER A 82 41.74 31.82 23.84
C SER A 82 41.54 32.79 25.01
N LYS A 83 40.79 32.35 26.05
CA LYS A 83 40.75 32.82 27.46
C LYS A 83 39.86 31.83 28.24
N SER A 84 40.38 30.97 29.14
CA SER A 84 40.70 31.21 30.57
C SER A 84 39.52 31.81 31.36
N SER A 85 38.73 31.11 32.18
CA SER A 85 38.99 30.27 33.39
C SER A 85 39.14 31.07 34.69
N GLU A 86 38.14 31.02 35.60
CA GLU A 86 38.33 31.23 37.05
C GLU A 86 37.15 30.73 37.92
N LYS A 87 37.44 30.49 39.20
CA LYS A 87 36.66 29.97 40.36
C LYS A 87 37.47 30.39 41.63
N PRO A 88 37.04 30.22 42.91
CA PRO A 88 35.79 29.68 43.47
C PRO A 88 35.05 30.78 44.30
N PRO A 89 34.86 30.82 45.65
CA PRO A 89 35.13 29.88 46.76
C PRO A 89 33.84 29.13 47.24
N GLN A 90 33.77 28.79 48.53
CA GLN A 90 32.61 28.35 49.34
C GLN A 90 32.69 29.09 50.68
N ASP A 91 31.57 29.25 51.40
CA ASP A 91 31.59 29.28 52.88
C ASP A 91 30.20 29.00 53.48
N ALA A 92 30.13 28.69 54.77
CA ALA A 92 28.93 28.17 55.45
C ALA A 92 28.57 28.94 56.74
N ALA A 93 27.28 29.00 57.11
CA ALA A 93 26.80 29.00 58.51
C ALA A 93 25.26 28.99 58.63
N ALA A 94 24.76 28.43 59.72
CA ALA A 94 23.37 28.06 60.02
C ALA A 94 22.46 29.19 60.57
N ALA A 95 21.13 28.98 60.45
CA ALA A 95 20.13 29.46 61.43
C ALA A 95 18.85 28.56 61.41
N LYS A 96 18.11 28.55 62.53
CA LYS A 96 16.88 27.78 62.83
C LYS A 96 15.69 28.78 63.01
N THR A 97 14.38 28.49 63.07
CA THR A 97 13.43 27.34 63.07
C THR A 97 12.00 27.95 62.96
N PRO A 98 10.83 27.24 63.06
CA PRO A 98 10.43 25.85 62.81
C PRO A 98 9.14 25.75 61.91
N GLU A 99 8.41 24.62 61.98
CA GLU A 99 7.00 24.39 61.54
C GLU A 99 6.72 24.31 60.01
N THR A 100 5.96 23.36 59.46
CA THR A 100 4.97 22.40 60.01
C THR A 100 5.09 21.00 59.38
N GLU A 101 4.86 19.94 60.17
CA GLU A 101 4.64 18.57 59.66
C GLU A 101 3.14 18.30 59.41
N ASN A 102 2.75 17.93 58.17
CA ASN A 102 1.74 16.89 57.84
C ASN A 102 1.31 16.91 56.36
N THR A 103 2.12 16.40 55.42
CA THR A 103 1.61 16.09 54.05
C THR A 103 2.41 15.04 53.25
N SER A 104 3.14 14.14 53.91
CA SER A 104 4.12 13.24 53.27
C SER A 104 3.67 11.78 53.02
N LYS A 105 2.44 11.39 53.39
CA LYS A 105 1.94 10.00 53.18
C LYS A 105 0.96 9.80 52.02
N GLN A 106 0.28 10.84 51.51
CA GLN A 106 -0.62 10.71 50.35
C GLN A 106 0.09 10.89 48.99
N LYS A 107 1.14 11.71 48.91
CA LYS A 107 1.85 11.99 47.64
C LYS A 107 2.56 10.77 47.02
N THR A 108 2.91 9.78 47.83
CA THR A 108 3.73 8.61 47.43
C THR A 108 2.91 7.51 46.75
N GLU A 109 1.60 7.44 46.97
CA GLU A 109 0.72 6.48 46.27
C GLU A 109 0.23 7.04 44.93
N GLU A 110 -0.08 8.34 44.85
CA GLU A 110 -0.46 8.97 43.58
C GLU A 110 0.68 8.98 42.56
N THR A 111 1.93 9.18 42.99
CA THR A 111 3.10 9.06 42.09
C THR A 111 3.39 7.63 41.66
N LYS A 112 3.06 6.61 42.48
CA LYS A 112 3.12 5.21 42.05
C LYS A 112 2.04 4.89 41.00
N LYS A 113 0.78 5.31 41.22
CA LYS A 113 -0.30 5.12 40.25
C LYS A 113 -0.01 5.81 38.90
N LYS A 114 0.46 7.05 38.89
CA LYS A 114 0.82 7.77 37.65
C LYS A 114 2.02 7.18 36.89
N ASN A 115 2.93 6.47 37.56
CA ASN A 115 4.06 5.80 36.91
C ASN A 115 3.72 4.42 36.33
N GLU A 116 2.57 3.82 36.66
CA GLU A 116 2.13 2.58 36.01
C GLU A 116 1.34 2.81 34.72
N GLU A 117 0.61 3.93 34.60
CA GLU A 117 -0.20 4.27 33.42
C GLU A 117 0.62 4.50 32.12
N THR A 118 1.95 4.60 32.19
CA THR A 118 2.82 4.80 31.02
C THR A 118 3.58 3.55 30.56
N LYS A 119 3.36 2.38 31.17
CA LYS A 119 3.72 1.10 30.54
C LYS A 119 2.77 0.85 29.38
N LYS A 120 3.23 1.05 28.13
CA LYS A 120 2.50 0.63 26.92
C LYS A 120 2.06 -0.82 27.09
N ARG A 121 0.74 -1.08 27.09
CA ARG A 121 0.17 -2.44 27.16
C ARG A 121 0.84 -3.32 26.11
N GLN A 122 1.54 -4.36 26.55
CA GLN A 122 2.17 -5.32 25.67
C GLN A 122 1.12 -6.35 25.26
N TRP A 123 0.78 -6.36 23.97
CA TRP A 123 -0.22 -7.28 23.42
C TRP A 123 0.33 -8.70 23.33
N SER A 124 -0.57 -9.66 23.55
CA SER A 124 -0.37 -11.10 23.43
C SER A 124 -1.48 -11.71 22.59
N LEU A 125 -1.33 -12.97 22.15
CA LEU A 125 -2.43 -13.66 21.46
C LEU A 125 -3.64 -13.89 22.39
N ASP A 126 -3.39 -14.03 23.69
CA ASP A 126 -4.41 -14.26 24.71
C ASP A 126 -5.32 -13.05 24.96
N ASP A 127 -4.97 -11.86 24.47
CA ASP A 127 -5.85 -10.68 24.48
C ASP A 127 -6.99 -10.77 23.45
N PHE A 128 -6.98 -11.74 22.52
CA PHE A 128 -7.89 -11.78 21.38
C PHE A 128 -8.72 -13.07 21.28
N GLU A 129 -10.00 -12.92 20.93
CA GLU A 129 -10.84 -14.00 20.39
C GLU A 129 -10.62 -14.06 18.88
N ILE A 130 -10.08 -15.17 18.35
CA ILE A 130 -9.81 -15.35 16.92
C ILE A 130 -11.04 -15.97 16.24
N GLY A 131 -11.53 -15.32 15.18
CA GLY A 131 -12.65 -15.74 14.36
C GLY A 131 -12.24 -16.26 12.98
N ARG A 132 -13.15 -16.12 12.01
CA ARG A 132 -12.96 -16.62 10.64
C ARG A 132 -11.75 -15.97 9.92
N PRO A 133 -11.07 -16.69 9.00
CA PRO A 133 -10.13 -16.06 8.09
C PRO A 133 -10.84 -15.02 7.21
N LEU A 134 -10.16 -13.91 6.95
CA LEU A 134 -10.57 -12.82 6.06
C LEU A 134 -9.84 -12.90 4.72
N GLY A 135 -8.56 -13.29 4.73
CA GLY A 135 -7.74 -13.41 3.53
C GLY A 135 -6.42 -14.15 3.78
N LYS A 136 -5.75 -14.55 2.70
CA LYS A 136 -4.44 -15.20 2.70
C LYS A 136 -3.42 -14.28 2.04
N GLY A 137 -2.41 -13.87 2.79
CA GLY A 137 -1.26 -13.13 2.28
C GLY A 137 -0.09 -14.05 1.92
N LYS A 138 1.01 -13.46 1.45
CA LYS A 138 2.22 -14.19 1.04
C LYS A 138 2.91 -14.93 2.21
N PHE A 139 2.95 -14.30 3.39
CA PHE A 139 3.71 -14.78 4.57
C PHE A 139 2.81 -15.27 5.72
N GLY A 140 1.53 -15.49 5.46
CA GLY A 140 0.54 -15.91 6.46
C GLY A 140 -0.88 -15.41 6.16
N ASN A 141 -1.75 -15.45 7.16
CA ASN A 141 -3.20 -15.21 7.00
C ASN A 141 -3.67 -13.98 7.79
N VAL A 142 -4.77 -13.39 7.34
CA VAL A 142 -5.50 -12.35 8.08
C VAL A 142 -6.78 -12.96 8.66
N TYR A 143 -7.00 -12.78 9.95
CA TYR A 143 -8.19 -13.27 10.66
C TYR A 143 -9.05 -12.12 11.16
N LEU A 144 -10.36 -12.33 11.19
CA LEU A 144 -11.26 -11.53 12.01
C LEU A 144 -10.93 -11.83 13.48
N ALA A 145 -10.78 -10.80 14.30
CA ALA A 145 -10.55 -10.98 15.73
C ALA A 145 -11.33 -9.96 16.56
N ARG A 146 -11.45 -10.23 17.85
CA ARG A 146 -12.09 -9.35 18.83
C ARG A 146 -11.19 -9.22 20.05
N GLU A 147 -10.87 -7.99 20.46
CA GLU A 147 -10.13 -7.76 21.71
C GLU A 147 -11.02 -8.10 22.91
N LYS A 148 -10.51 -8.90 23.85
CA LYS A 148 -11.34 -9.57 24.87
C LYS A 148 -11.98 -8.63 25.89
N GLN A 149 -11.35 -7.48 26.19
CA GLN A 149 -11.81 -6.56 27.24
C GLN A 149 -12.88 -5.59 26.71
N SER A 150 -12.55 -4.84 25.67
CA SER A 150 -13.40 -3.84 25.01
C SER A 150 -14.43 -4.42 24.04
N LYS A 151 -14.28 -5.70 23.67
CA LYS A 151 -15.02 -6.37 22.60
C LYS A 151 -14.90 -5.71 21.22
N PHE A 152 -13.88 -4.86 21.03
CA PHE A 152 -13.61 -4.18 19.77
C PHE A 152 -13.22 -5.17 18.65
N ILE A 153 -13.85 -5.03 17.48
CA ILE A 153 -13.63 -5.89 16.31
C ILE A 153 -12.49 -5.33 15.46
N LEU A 154 -11.55 -6.20 15.08
CA LEU A 154 -10.33 -5.86 14.36
C LEU A 154 -9.90 -6.99 13.41
N ALA A 155 -8.91 -6.71 12.57
CA ALA A 155 -8.26 -7.72 11.74
C ALA A 155 -6.84 -8.02 12.28
N LEU A 156 -6.50 -9.30 12.42
CA LEU A 156 -5.20 -9.74 12.90
C LEU A 156 -4.42 -10.39 11.74
N LYS A 157 -3.43 -9.67 11.19
CA LYS A 157 -2.53 -10.16 10.12
C LYS A 157 -1.38 -10.92 10.79
N VAL A 158 -1.38 -12.24 10.64
CA VAL A 158 -0.39 -13.17 11.23
C VAL A 158 0.66 -13.50 10.17
N LEU A 159 1.94 -13.32 10.51
CA LEU A 159 3.08 -13.52 9.62
C LEU A 159 4.07 -14.50 10.26
N PHE A 160 4.56 -15.50 9.52
CA PHE A 160 5.53 -16.47 10.03
C PHE A 160 6.96 -15.92 9.89
N LYS A 161 7.75 -15.94 10.97
CA LYS A 161 9.11 -15.38 10.98
C LYS A 161 10.04 -16.10 10.00
N THR A 162 10.03 -17.43 9.98
CA THR A 162 10.83 -18.23 9.05
C THR A 162 10.60 -17.83 7.59
N GLN A 163 9.34 -17.62 7.18
CA GLN A 163 9.01 -17.20 5.82
C GLN A 163 9.44 -15.76 5.48
N LEU A 164 9.57 -14.89 6.49
CA LEU A 164 10.08 -13.53 6.34
C LEU A 164 11.61 -13.51 6.22
N GLU A 165 12.28 -14.34 7.03
CA GLU A 165 13.74 -14.56 7.05
C GLU A 165 14.22 -15.23 5.75
N GLU A 166 13.58 -16.33 5.33
CA GLU A 166 13.84 -17.04 4.07
C GLU A 166 13.70 -16.13 2.84
N ALA A 167 12.78 -15.17 2.87
CA ALA A 167 12.58 -14.20 1.81
C ALA A 167 13.43 -12.92 1.95
N GLY A 168 14.13 -12.72 3.07
CA GLY A 168 14.94 -11.53 3.37
C GLY A 168 14.13 -10.22 3.43
N VAL A 169 12.90 -10.26 3.95
CA VAL A 169 11.95 -9.13 3.94
C VAL A 169 11.65 -8.52 5.32
N GLU A 170 12.35 -8.88 6.40
CA GLU A 170 12.02 -8.34 7.73
C GLU A 170 12.23 -6.81 7.79
N HIS A 171 13.17 -6.27 6.99
CA HIS A 171 13.35 -4.83 6.80
C HIS A 171 12.16 -4.15 6.12
N GLN A 172 11.41 -4.85 5.27
CA GLN A 172 10.17 -4.34 4.66
C GLN A 172 9.05 -4.31 5.71
N LEU A 173 8.89 -5.40 6.48
CA LEU A 173 7.90 -5.48 7.55
C LEU A 173 8.13 -4.43 8.65
N ARG A 174 9.39 -4.23 9.10
CA ARG A 174 9.73 -3.17 10.06
C ARG A 174 9.31 -1.80 9.54
N ARG A 175 9.50 -1.53 8.24
CA ARG A 175 9.11 -0.29 7.58
C ARG A 175 7.59 -0.15 7.40
N GLU A 176 6.87 -1.22 7.06
CA GLU A 176 5.39 -1.26 7.03
C GLU A 176 4.84 -0.82 8.39
N VAL A 177 5.34 -1.44 9.46
CA VAL A 177 4.96 -1.12 10.85
C VAL A 177 5.33 0.31 11.24
N GLU A 178 6.56 0.74 10.95
CA GLU A 178 7.04 2.09 11.25
C GLU A 178 6.19 3.16 10.54
N ILE A 179 5.96 3.02 9.23
CA ILE A 179 5.18 3.99 8.45
C ILE A 179 3.72 3.98 8.87
N GLN A 180 3.05 2.82 8.79
CA GLN A 180 1.59 2.73 8.98
C GLN A 180 1.16 3.02 10.43
N SER A 181 2.04 2.78 11.42
CA SER A 181 1.76 3.14 12.82
C SER A 181 1.73 4.66 13.06
N HIS A 182 2.27 5.49 12.15
CA HIS A 182 2.23 6.96 12.23
C HIS A 182 1.16 7.61 11.33
N LEU A 183 0.62 6.90 10.33
CA LEU A 183 -0.43 7.43 9.44
C LEU A 183 -1.81 7.49 10.14
N ARG A 184 -2.51 8.62 9.98
CA ARG A 184 -3.84 8.92 10.53
C ARG A 184 -4.66 9.64 9.46
N HIS A 185 -5.45 8.89 8.70
CA HIS A 185 -6.36 9.42 7.67
C HIS A 185 -7.56 8.47 7.54
N PRO A 186 -8.80 8.95 7.35
CA PRO A 186 -9.99 8.08 7.28
C PRO A 186 -9.92 7.03 6.15
N ASN A 187 -9.23 7.35 5.06
CA ASN A 187 -9.06 6.52 3.87
C ASN A 187 -7.71 5.78 3.85
N ILE A 188 -7.06 5.60 5.01
CA ILE A 188 -5.89 4.72 5.20
C ILE A 188 -6.21 3.72 6.32
N LEU A 189 -6.02 2.43 6.05
CA LEU A 189 -6.29 1.36 7.01
C LEU A 189 -5.41 1.52 8.26
N ARG A 190 -6.03 1.63 9.44
CA ARG A 190 -5.31 1.91 10.68
C ARG A 190 -4.55 0.70 11.23
N LEU A 191 -3.24 0.86 11.49
CA LEU A 191 -2.44 -0.09 12.29
C LEU A 191 -2.45 0.34 13.77
N TYR A 192 -3.26 -0.32 14.61
CA TYR A 192 -3.37 -0.01 16.03
C TYR A 192 -2.12 -0.36 16.83
N GLY A 193 -1.47 -1.46 16.48
CA GLY A 193 -0.27 -1.96 17.14
C GLY A 193 0.22 -3.27 16.54
N TYR A 194 1.25 -3.85 17.15
CA TYR A 194 1.79 -5.14 16.76
C TYR A 194 2.35 -5.86 17.99
N PHE A 195 2.53 -7.18 17.87
CA PHE A 195 3.27 -8.01 18.81
C PHE A 195 3.90 -9.20 18.08
N HIS A 196 4.68 -10.02 18.79
CA HIS A 196 5.23 -11.25 18.25
C HIS A 196 5.32 -12.31 19.35
N ASP A 197 5.24 -13.58 18.97
CA ASP A 197 5.62 -14.70 19.84
C ASP A 197 7.01 -15.22 19.41
N VAL A 198 7.31 -16.51 19.65
CA VAL A 198 8.55 -17.13 19.19
C VAL A 198 8.60 -17.26 17.66
N THR A 199 7.49 -17.67 17.02
CA THR A 199 7.45 -18.11 15.61
C THR A 199 6.72 -17.14 14.67
N ARG A 200 5.92 -16.21 15.21
CA ARG A 200 5.00 -15.35 14.44
C ARG A 200 5.11 -13.88 14.85
N VAL A 201 4.79 -13.00 13.91
CA VAL A 201 4.52 -11.57 14.10
C VAL A 201 3.03 -11.31 13.83
N TYR A 202 2.42 -10.42 14.60
CA TYR A 202 1.01 -10.10 14.55
C TYR A 202 0.83 -8.59 14.37
N LEU A 203 0.11 -8.18 13.32
CA LEU A 203 -0.29 -6.78 13.13
C LEU A 203 -1.78 -6.63 13.48
N ILE A 204 -2.08 -5.69 14.37
CA ILE A 204 -3.43 -5.38 14.86
C ILE A 204 -3.99 -4.26 13.97
N LEU A 205 -4.83 -4.61 13.01
CA LEU A 205 -5.33 -3.73 11.96
C LEU A 205 -6.82 -3.40 12.16
N GLU A 206 -7.25 -2.27 11.60
CA GLU A 206 -8.66 -1.96 11.36
C GLU A 206 -9.34 -3.05 10.53
N HIS A 207 -10.56 -3.40 10.92
CA HIS A 207 -11.38 -4.33 10.16
C HIS A 207 -12.17 -3.55 9.09
N ALA A 208 -11.93 -3.87 7.82
CA ALA A 208 -12.68 -3.35 6.67
C ALA A 208 -13.77 -4.37 6.26
N PRO A 209 -15.02 -4.25 6.76
CA PRO A 209 -16.00 -5.33 6.69
C PRO A 209 -16.53 -5.63 5.28
N ARG A 210 -16.41 -4.67 4.34
CA ARG A 210 -16.84 -4.85 2.94
C ARG A 210 -15.76 -5.48 2.05
N GLY A 211 -14.56 -5.75 2.59
CA GLY A 211 -13.49 -6.45 1.87
C GLY A 211 -12.80 -5.60 0.82
N GLU A 212 -12.27 -6.23 -0.23
CA GLU A 212 -11.53 -5.59 -1.33
C GLU A 212 -12.46 -4.82 -2.30
N VAL A 213 -12.05 -3.64 -2.76
CA VAL A 213 -12.75 -2.84 -3.79
C VAL A 213 -13.00 -3.68 -5.04
N TYR A 214 -12.02 -4.49 -5.45
CA TYR A 214 -12.09 -5.36 -6.62
C TYR A 214 -13.32 -6.29 -6.63
N ARG A 215 -13.72 -6.82 -5.48
CA ARG A 215 -14.87 -7.73 -5.37
C ARG A 215 -16.20 -7.01 -5.56
N GLU A 216 -16.29 -5.74 -5.13
CA GLU A 216 -17.48 -4.93 -5.34
C GLU A 216 -17.58 -4.49 -6.81
N LEU A 217 -16.45 -4.12 -7.46
CA LEU A 217 -16.41 -3.86 -8.91
C LEU A 217 -16.91 -5.07 -9.72
N GLN A 218 -16.40 -6.28 -9.45
CA GLN A 218 -16.87 -7.53 -10.08
C GLN A 218 -18.35 -7.86 -9.79
N ARG A 219 -18.95 -7.27 -8.75
CA ARG A 219 -20.38 -7.45 -8.44
C ARG A 219 -21.25 -6.44 -9.16
N LEU A 220 -20.78 -5.20 -9.33
CA LEU A 220 -21.47 -4.13 -10.04
C LEU A 220 -21.45 -4.35 -11.57
N SER A 221 -20.34 -4.83 -12.13
CA SER A 221 -20.15 -5.09 -13.56
C SER A 221 -21.01 -6.24 -14.15
N LYS A 222 -22.00 -6.73 -13.40
CA LYS A 222 -22.96 -7.78 -13.80
C LYS A 222 -24.37 -7.23 -14.07
N PHE A 223 -24.55 -5.91 -13.99
CA PHE A 223 -25.82 -5.23 -14.21
C PHE A 223 -25.82 -4.39 -15.50
N ASP A 224 -27.02 -3.97 -15.90
CA ASP A 224 -27.41 -3.50 -17.24
C ASP A 224 -26.62 -2.29 -17.78
N GLU A 225 -26.03 -2.42 -18.99
CA GLU A 225 -24.95 -1.56 -19.53
C GLU A 225 -25.19 -0.05 -19.36
N GLN A 226 -26.41 0.42 -19.64
CA GLN A 226 -26.75 1.85 -19.64
C GLN A 226 -26.94 2.45 -18.24
N ARG A 227 -27.37 1.64 -17.25
CA ARG A 227 -27.42 2.09 -15.84
C ARG A 227 -26.04 1.99 -15.20
N THR A 228 -25.30 0.94 -15.55
CA THR A 228 -23.93 0.67 -15.11
C THR A 228 -23.01 1.86 -15.44
N ALA A 229 -22.97 2.34 -16.70
CA ALA A 229 -22.10 3.46 -17.08
C ALA A 229 -22.23 4.76 -16.22
N THR A 230 -23.45 5.17 -15.85
CA THR A 230 -23.68 6.37 -15.03
C THR A 230 -23.39 6.12 -13.55
N VAL A 231 -23.76 4.94 -13.04
CA VAL A 231 -23.52 4.53 -11.65
C VAL A 231 -22.02 4.36 -11.38
N ASP A 232 -21.29 3.75 -12.32
CA ASP A 232 -19.85 3.54 -12.28
C ASP A 232 -19.07 4.86 -12.27
N CYS A 233 -19.54 5.89 -12.99
CA CYS A 233 -18.92 7.21 -12.96
C CYS A 233 -18.96 7.84 -11.55
N SER A 234 -20.07 7.74 -10.82
CA SER A 234 -20.11 8.28 -9.45
C SER A 234 -19.29 7.44 -8.48
N PHE A 235 -19.35 6.10 -8.54
CA PHE A 235 -18.50 5.26 -7.67
C PHE A 235 -17.00 5.47 -7.96
N CYS A 236 -16.60 5.51 -9.23
CA CYS A 236 -15.22 5.80 -9.62
C CYS A 236 -14.76 7.18 -9.10
N THR A 237 -15.54 8.25 -9.33
CA THR A 237 -15.15 9.59 -8.86
C THR A 237 -15.08 9.69 -7.33
N GLN A 238 -15.96 9.01 -6.59
CA GLN A 238 -15.88 8.92 -5.14
C GLN A 238 -14.59 8.22 -4.68
N TYR A 239 -14.24 7.06 -5.24
CA TYR A 239 -13.01 6.35 -4.87
C TYR A 239 -11.73 7.08 -5.30
N ILE A 240 -11.72 7.72 -6.48
CA ILE A 240 -10.59 8.56 -6.90
C ILE A 240 -10.44 9.80 -6.01
N THR A 241 -11.54 10.36 -5.49
CA THR A 241 -11.50 11.45 -4.49
C THR A 241 -10.86 10.96 -3.19
N GLU A 242 -11.36 9.86 -2.62
CA GLU A 242 -10.89 9.31 -1.34
C GLU A 242 -9.42 8.83 -1.43
N LEU A 243 -9.03 8.23 -2.56
CA LEU A 243 -7.67 7.77 -2.81
C LEU A 243 -6.70 8.94 -3.04
N ALA A 244 -7.08 9.96 -3.82
CA ALA A 244 -6.24 11.13 -4.02
C ALA A 244 -6.02 11.95 -2.74
N ASP A 245 -7.03 12.03 -1.86
CA ASP A 245 -6.94 12.67 -0.54
C ASP A 245 -6.00 11.90 0.40
N ALA A 246 -6.12 10.58 0.46
CA ALA A 246 -5.21 9.72 1.23
C ALA A 246 -3.76 9.76 0.73
N LEU A 247 -3.55 9.75 -0.59
CA LEU A 247 -2.22 9.87 -1.19
C LEU A 247 -1.62 11.27 -0.94
N SER A 248 -2.43 12.33 -1.02
CA SER A 248 -2.01 13.70 -0.67
C SER A 248 -1.53 13.77 0.78
N TYR A 249 -2.25 13.14 1.71
CA TYR A 249 -1.83 12.98 3.10
C TYR A 249 -0.49 12.23 3.21
N CYS A 250 -0.33 11.06 2.55
CA CYS A 250 0.93 10.31 2.54
C CYS A 250 2.11 11.16 2.03
N HIS A 251 1.92 11.87 0.91
CA HIS A 251 2.94 12.70 0.28
C HIS A 251 3.33 13.89 1.17
N SER A 252 2.37 14.47 1.91
CA SER A 252 2.64 15.50 2.94
C SER A 252 3.53 14.97 4.08
N LYS A 253 3.48 13.67 4.37
CA LYS A 253 4.33 12.96 5.34
C LYS A 253 5.60 12.37 4.70
N ARG A 254 5.93 12.72 3.46
CA ARG A 254 7.06 12.15 2.68
C ARG A 254 7.01 10.63 2.53
N VAL A 255 5.81 10.04 2.57
CA VAL A 255 5.56 8.62 2.33
C VAL A 255 5.08 8.44 0.89
N ILE A 256 5.74 7.55 0.15
CA ILE A 256 5.32 7.11 -1.19
C ILE A 256 4.83 5.67 -1.07
N HIS A 257 3.66 5.34 -1.63
CA HIS A 257 3.05 4.02 -1.46
C HIS A 257 3.68 2.95 -2.36
N ARG A 258 3.81 3.26 -3.66
CA ARG A 258 4.44 2.47 -4.74
C ARG A 258 3.76 1.15 -5.14
N ASP A 259 2.72 0.72 -4.42
CA ASP A 259 1.96 -0.50 -4.74
C ASP A 259 0.44 -0.22 -4.63
N ILE A 260 -0.03 0.80 -5.35
CA ILE A 260 -1.45 1.19 -5.42
C ILE A 260 -2.13 0.37 -6.53
N LYS A 261 -3.03 -0.53 -6.13
CA LYS A 261 -3.74 -1.50 -6.99
C LYS A 261 -5.01 -2.02 -6.27
N PRO A 262 -6.01 -2.61 -6.96
CA PRO A 262 -7.31 -2.97 -6.38
C PRO A 262 -7.26 -3.91 -5.18
N GLU A 263 -6.29 -4.82 -5.14
CA GLU A 263 -6.12 -5.81 -4.06
C GLU A 263 -5.64 -5.17 -2.74
N ASN A 264 -4.97 -4.02 -2.84
CA ASN A 264 -4.51 -3.22 -1.70
C ASN A 264 -5.52 -2.15 -1.27
N LEU A 265 -6.73 -2.13 -1.86
CA LEU A 265 -7.80 -1.19 -1.54
C LEU A 265 -8.96 -1.93 -0.88
N LEU A 266 -9.23 -1.59 0.38
CA LEU A 266 -10.33 -2.17 1.15
C LEU A 266 -11.50 -1.19 1.33
N LEU A 267 -12.66 -1.70 1.71
CA LEU A 267 -13.87 -0.93 1.95
C LEU A 267 -14.31 -1.01 3.42
N GLY A 268 -14.43 0.15 4.05
CA GLY A 268 -14.97 0.31 5.40
C GLY A 268 -16.48 0.05 5.50
N SER A 269 -17.05 0.24 6.69
CA SER A 269 -18.46 -0.08 6.95
C SER A 269 -19.43 0.72 6.07
N ASN A 270 -19.07 1.96 5.76
CA ASN A 270 -19.92 2.90 5.04
C ASN A 270 -19.58 2.91 3.53
N GLY A 271 -18.72 1.99 3.08
CA GLY A 271 -18.22 1.94 1.71
C GLY A 271 -17.13 2.95 1.40
N GLU A 272 -16.52 3.58 2.40
CA GLU A 272 -15.34 4.42 2.22
C GLU A 272 -14.09 3.57 1.90
N LEU A 273 -13.33 3.99 0.91
CA LEU A 273 -12.07 3.36 0.50
C LEU A 273 -11.01 3.51 1.59
N LYS A 274 -10.21 2.46 1.82
CA LYS A 274 -9.06 2.45 2.74
C LYS A 274 -7.85 1.83 2.05
N ILE A 275 -6.78 2.60 1.89
CA ILE A 275 -5.48 2.09 1.44
C ILE A 275 -4.94 1.11 2.48
N ALA A 276 -4.58 -0.09 2.06
CA ALA A 276 -3.95 -1.14 2.86
C ALA A 276 -2.58 -1.54 2.24
N ASP A 277 -1.84 -2.36 3.00
CA ASP A 277 -0.52 -2.92 2.66
C ASP A 277 0.58 -1.90 2.28
N PHE A 278 1.19 -1.34 3.31
CA PHE A 278 2.33 -0.42 3.20
C PHE A 278 3.68 -1.17 3.05
N GLY A 279 3.70 -2.46 2.69
CA GLY A 279 4.92 -3.28 2.60
C GLY A 279 5.96 -2.76 1.61
N TRP A 280 5.51 -2.11 0.53
CA TRP A 280 6.36 -1.44 -0.46
C TRP A 280 6.57 0.05 -0.21
N SER A 281 5.91 0.63 0.80
CA SER A 281 5.99 2.06 1.07
C SER A 281 7.37 2.49 1.55
N VAL A 282 7.73 3.74 1.28
CA VAL A 282 9.02 4.32 1.69
C VAL A 282 8.85 5.73 2.24
N HIS A 283 9.58 6.03 3.31
CA HIS A 283 9.86 7.41 3.69
C HIS A 283 10.98 7.94 2.80
N ALA A 284 10.70 8.99 2.02
CA ALA A 284 11.58 9.52 0.98
C ALA A 284 11.82 11.04 1.16
N PRO A 285 12.54 11.46 2.21
CA PRO A 285 12.77 12.88 2.46
C PRO A 285 13.73 13.53 1.44
N SER A 286 14.61 12.76 0.76
CA SER A 286 15.70 13.34 -0.05
C SER A 286 16.33 12.42 -1.10
N SER A 287 15.73 11.26 -1.45
CA SER A 287 16.38 10.28 -2.34
C SER A 287 15.46 9.70 -3.41
N ARG A 288 15.80 10.02 -4.66
CA ARG A 288 15.41 9.32 -5.90
C ARG A 288 15.74 7.82 -5.81
N ARG A 289 14.80 6.93 -6.17
CA ARG A 289 14.91 5.47 -5.95
C ARG A 289 14.98 4.67 -7.26
N THR A 290 15.48 3.43 -7.21
CA THR A 290 15.67 2.53 -8.38
C THR A 290 15.06 1.13 -8.18
N THR A 291 14.40 0.86 -7.05
CA THR A 291 13.82 -0.47 -6.77
C THR A 291 12.56 -0.72 -7.59
N LEU A 292 12.58 -1.73 -8.46
CA LEU A 292 11.40 -2.25 -9.14
C LEU A 292 10.52 -3.03 -8.16
N CYS A 293 9.27 -2.60 -7.98
CA CYS A 293 8.28 -3.24 -7.11
C CYS A 293 6.84 -2.84 -7.52
N GLY A 294 5.89 -3.77 -7.42
CA GLY A 294 4.47 -3.60 -7.78
C GLY A 294 3.97 -4.65 -8.78
N THR A 295 2.68 -4.59 -9.15
CA THR A 295 2.10 -5.37 -10.26
C THR A 295 2.40 -4.66 -11.59
N LEU A 296 2.84 -5.40 -12.63
CA LEU A 296 3.34 -4.82 -13.88
C LEU A 296 2.39 -3.76 -14.49
N ASP A 297 1.10 -4.05 -14.55
CA ASP A 297 0.07 -3.22 -15.18
C ASP A 297 -0.14 -1.85 -14.51
N TYR A 298 0.38 -1.68 -13.29
CA TYR A 298 0.31 -0.45 -12.49
C TYR A 298 1.68 0.26 -12.39
N LEU A 299 2.74 -0.34 -12.93
CA LEU A 299 4.08 0.25 -12.90
C LEU A 299 4.17 1.44 -13.87
N PRO A 300 4.76 2.57 -13.45
CA PRO A 300 5.00 3.70 -14.33
C PRO A 300 6.22 3.50 -15.24
N PRO A 301 6.32 4.24 -16.36
CA PRO A 301 7.40 4.11 -17.33
C PRO A 301 8.81 4.23 -16.71
N GLU A 302 9.01 5.18 -15.79
CA GLU A 302 10.29 5.37 -15.12
C GLU A 302 10.72 4.17 -14.27
N MET A 303 9.79 3.40 -13.69
CA MET A 303 10.13 2.21 -12.90
C MET A 303 10.50 1.04 -13.81
N ILE A 304 9.74 0.80 -14.87
CA ILE A 304 10.04 -0.30 -15.80
C ILE A 304 11.32 -0.05 -16.60
N GLU A 305 11.61 1.20 -16.94
CA GLU A 305 12.83 1.64 -17.64
C GLU A 305 14.05 1.76 -16.69
N GLY A 306 13.93 1.38 -15.41
CA GLY A 306 15.01 1.42 -14.43
C GLY A 306 15.51 2.84 -14.08
N ARG A 307 14.73 3.87 -14.42
CA ARG A 307 15.03 5.28 -14.10
C ARG A 307 14.71 5.57 -12.64
N THR A 308 15.17 6.72 -12.17
CA THR A 308 14.87 7.16 -10.81
C THR A 308 13.44 7.63 -10.65
N HIS A 309 12.74 7.18 -9.61
CA HIS A 309 11.36 7.58 -9.29
C HIS A 309 11.20 8.39 -7.99
N ASP A 310 10.09 9.14 -7.93
CA ASP A 310 9.63 10.02 -6.83
C ASP A 310 8.17 9.70 -6.44
N GLU A 311 7.47 10.61 -5.75
CA GLU A 311 6.09 10.41 -5.32
C GLU A 311 5.05 10.28 -6.46
N LYS A 312 5.40 10.69 -7.68
CA LYS A 312 4.46 10.71 -8.82
C LYS A 312 4.20 9.33 -9.43
N VAL A 313 4.85 8.28 -8.92
CA VAL A 313 4.47 6.90 -9.22
C VAL A 313 3.05 6.60 -8.72
N ASP A 314 2.67 7.12 -7.55
CA ASP A 314 1.32 6.92 -7.00
C ASP A 314 0.26 7.63 -7.85
N ILE A 315 0.62 8.75 -8.50
CA ILE A 315 -0.24 9.51 -9.43
C ILE A 315 -0.47 8.72 -10.74
N TRP A 316 0.54 8.00 -11.22
CA TRP A 316 0.37 7.10 -12.36
C TRP A 316 -0.58 5.94 -12.01
N SER A 317 -0.34 5.26 -10.88
CA SER A 317 -1.20 4.15 -10.43
C SER A 317 -2.65 4.60 -10.16
N LEU A 318 -2.86 5.84 -9.70
CA LEU A 318 -4.19 6.47 -9.62
C LEU A 318 -4.87 6.59 -11.00
N GLY A 319 -4.12 6.94 -12.05
CA GLY A 319 -4.62 6.98 -13.43
C GLY A 319 -4.96 5.60 -13.99
N VAL A 320 -4.14 4.59 -13.68
CA VAL A 320 -4.38 3.18 -14.03
C VAL A 320 -5.68 2.69 -13.38
N LEU A 321 -5.85 2.92 -12.07
CA LEU A 321 -7.07 2.58 -11.34
C LEU A 321 -8.31 3.34 -11.86
N CYS A 322 -8.18 4.63 -12.17
CA CYS A 322 -9.30 5.41 -12.71
C CYS A 322 -9.79 4.86 -14.06
N TYR A 323 -8.88 4.35 -14.89
CA TYR A 323 -9.25 3.66 -16.11
C TYR A 323 -9.91 2.31 -15.81
N GLU A 324 -9.30 1.49 -14.95
CA GLU A 324 -9.80 0.16 -14.62
C GLU A 324 -11.19 0.19 -13.95
N PHE A 325 -11.46 1.13 -13.06
CA PHE A 325 -12.77 1.30 -12.42
C PHE A 325 -13.89 1.59 -13.42
N LEU A 326 -13.57 2.19 -14.58
CA LEU A 326 -14.54 2.50 -15.64
C LEU A 326 -14.59 1.42 -16.73
N VAL A 327 -13.51 0.67 -16.96
CA VAL A 327 -13.36 -0.26 -18.10
C VAL A 327 -13.35 -1.74 -17.68
N GLY A 328 -13.20 -2.03 -16.38
CA GLY A 328 -13.15 -3.37 -15.82
C GLY A 328 -11.82 -4.11 -16.00
N LYS A 329 -10.80 -3.46 -16.58
CA LYS A 329 -9.44 -3.97 -16.75
C LYS A 329 -8.39 -2.85 -16.88
N PRO A 330 -7.10 -3.10 -16.59
CA PRO A 330 -6.04 -2.11 -16.76
C PRO A 330 -5.87 -1.61 -18.21
N PRO A 331 -5.41 -0.36 -18.42
CA PRO A 331 -5.23 0.23 -19.76
C PRO A 331 -4.12 -0.42 -20.59
N PHE A 332 -3.12 -1.04 -19.94
CA PHE A 332 -1.94 -1.64 -20.58
C PHE A 332 -1.94 -3.19 -20.52
N GLU A 333 -3.05 -3.81 -20.12
CA GLU A 333 -3.18 -5.27 -20.09
C GLU A 333 -3.10 -5.85 -21.52
N THR A 334 -2.18 -6.80 -21.72
CA THR A 334 -1.98 -7.50 -23.01
C THR A 334 -1.70 -8.99 -22.78
N GLN A 335 -1.59 -9.77 -23.86
CA GLN A 335 -1.31 -11.21 -23.79
C GLN A 335 0.09 -11.53 -23.27
N THR A 336 1.07 -10.62 -23.38
CA THR A 336 2.46 -10.90 -22.97
C THR A 336 3.07 -9.75 -22.16
N TYR A 337 3.91 -10.10 -21.17
CA TYR A 337 4.64 -9.12 -20.38
C TYR A 337 5.51 -8.16 -21.22
N GLN A 338 5.99 -8.60 -22.39
CA GLN A 338 6.76 -7.77 -23.30
C GLN A 338 5.91 -6.71 -24.02
N GLU A 339 4.66 -7.05 -24.37
CA GLU A 339 3.71 -6.12 -24.99
C GLU A 339 3.21 -5.10 -23.95
N THR A 340 2.86 -5.55 -22.74
CA THR A 340 2.50 -4.64 -21.63
C THR A 340 3.65 -3.68 -21.29
N TYR A 341 4.91 -4.15 -21.25
CA TYR A 341 6.07 -3.27 -21.07
C TYR A 341 6.16 -2.20 -22.17
N ARG A 342 5.98 -2.59 -23.45
CA ARG A 342 6.00 -1.65 -24.59
C ARG A 342 4.85 -0.65 -24.51
N ALA A 343 3.65 -1.11 -24.15
CA ALA A 343 2.46 -0.28 -24.00
C ALA A 343 2.63 0.77 -22.89
N ILE A 344 3.14 0.37 -21.72
CA ILE A 344 3.47 1.29 -20.62
C ILE A 344 4.53 2.32 -21.07
N SER A 345 5.66 1.86 -21.62
CA SER A 345 6.78 2.75 -22.01
C SER A 345 6.39 3.74 -23.12
N ARG A 346 5.43 3.40 -23.99
CA ARG A 346 4.87 4.30 -25.02
C ARG A 346 3.64 5.09 -24.55
N VAL A 347 3.08 4.75 -23.40
CA VAL A 347 1.75 5.20 -22.92
C VAL A 347 0.66 4.93 -23.98
N GLU A 348 0.70 3.73 -24.56
CA GLU A 348 -0.16 3.28 -25.64
C GLU A 348 -1.36 2.50 -25.08
N PHE A 349 -2.53 3.15 -25.04
CA PHE A 349 -3.80 2.56 -24.63
C PHE A 349 -4.97 3.22 -25.38
N LYS A 350 -6.17 2.62 -25.32
CA LYS A 350 -7.36 3.11 -26.05
C LYS A 350 -8.59 3.13 -25.16
N PHE A 351 -9.31 4.24 -25.12
CA PHE A 351 -10.57 4.36 -24.39
C PHE A 351 -11.75 3.75 -25.17
N PRO A 352 -12.54 2.83 -24.56
CA PRO A 352 -13.82 2.38 -25.12
C PRO A 352 -14.80 3.56 -25.36
N PRO A 353 -15.76 3.45 -26.30
CA PRO A 353 -16.67 4.55 -26.64
C PRO A 353 -17.46 5.11 -25.45
N PHE A 354 -17.87 4.26 -24.51
CA PHE A 354 -18.66 4.64 -23.34
C PHE A 354 -17.93 5.53 -22.31
N VAL A 355 -16.59 5.62 -22.36
CA VAL A 355 -15.84 6.46 -21.41
C VAL A 355 -16.07 7.93 -21.75
N THR A 356 -16.62 8.70 -20.80
CA THR A 356 -16.96 10.12 -20.97
C THR A 356 -15.73 11.00 -21.20
N GLU A 357 -15.91 12.13 -21.88
CA GLU A 357 -14.82 13.08 -22.18
C GLU A 357 -14.08 13.55 -20.92
N GLY A 358 -14.81 13.92 -19.86
CA GLY A 358 -14.21 14.35 -18.58
C GLY A 358 -13.39 13.27 -17.89
N ALA A 359 -13.76 11.99 -18.05
CA ALA A 359 -12.97 10.86 -17.56
C ALA A 359 -11.71 10.65 -18.41
N ARG A 360 -11.84 10.72 -19.75
CA ARG A 360 -10.69 10.64 -20.69
C ARG A 360 -9.67 11.73 -20.40
N ASP A 361 -10.13 12.95 -20.16
CA ASP A 361 -9.30 14.11 -19.85
C ASP A 361 -8.51 13.90 -18.54
N LEU A 362 -9.17 13.50 -17.44
CA LEU A 362 -8.49 13.20 -16.18
C LEU A 362 -7.44 12.08 -16.35
N ILE A 363 -7.84 10.95 -16.93
CA ILE A 363 -6.94 9.79 -17.11
C ILE A 363 -5.76 10.17 -17.99
N SER A 364 -5.98 10.94 -19.07
CA SER A 364 -4.93 11.41 -19.97
C SER A 364 -3.99 12.45 -19.34
N LYS A 365 -4.42 13.14 -18.27
CA LYS A 365 -3.59 14.05 -17.47
C LYS A 365 -2.82 13.31 -16.35
N LEU A 366 -3.30 12.16 -15.89
CA LEU A 366 -2.61 11.29 -14.92
C LEU A 366 -1.56 10.39 -15.60
N LEU A 367 -1.93 9.75 -16.71
CA LEU A 367 -1.07 8.85 -17.48
C LEU A 367 -0.18 9.64 -18.45
N LYS A 368 0.85 10.32 -17.90
CA LYS A 368 1.94 10.93 -18.67
C LYS A 368 3.26 10.17 -18.48
N HIS A 369 4.00 9.99 -19.58
CA HIS A 369 5.33 9.36 -19.57
C HIS A 369 6.32 10.12 -18.69
N ASN A 370 6.42 11.44 -18.90
CA ASN A 370 7.19 12.32 -18.03
C ASN A 370 6.43 12.51 -16.70
N PRO A 371 6.98 12.10 -15.54
CA PRO A 371 6.32 12.26 -14.25
C PRO A 371 5.95 13.73 -13.94
N PHE A 372 6.78 14.69 -14.36
CA PHE A 372 6.54 16.11 -14.11
C PHE A 372 5.32 16.68 -14.84
N HIS A 373 4.77 15.98 -15.83
CA HIS A 373 3.57 16.40 -16.55
C HIS A 373 2.28 15.78 -15.98
N ARG A 374 2.36 14.90 -14.96
CA ARG A 374 1.20 14.27 -14.33
C ARG A 374 0.46 15.28 -13.46
N LEU A 375 -0.88 15.27 -13.52
CA LEU A 375 -1.73 16.16 -12.72
C LEU A 375 -1.47 15.95 -11.21
N PRO A 376 -1.08 17.00 -10.45
CA PRO A 376 -0.87 16.88 -9.01
C PRO A 376 -2.14 16.47 -8.28
N LEU A 377 -2.03 15.69 -7.20
CA LEU A 377 -3.18 15.16 -6.43
C LEU A 377 -4.15 16.25 -5.96
N LYS A 378 -3.63 17.41 -5.55
CA LYS A 378 -4.44 18.59 -5.19
C LYS A 378 -5.33 19.08 -6.33
N ASP A 379 -4.88 18.94 -7.57
CA ASP A 379 -5.57 19.41 -8.77
C ASP A 379 -6.50 18.32 -9.36
N VAL A 380 -6.23 17.04 -9.05
CA VAL A 380 -7.19 15.93 -9.26
C VAL A 380 -8.49 16.18 -8.47
N LEU A 381 -8.37 16.57 -7.20
CA LEU A 381 -9.51 16.89 -6.34
C LEU A 381 -10.32 18.13 -6.79
N LEU A 382 -9.77 18.91 -7.74
CA LEU A 382 -10.40 20.08 -8.36
C LEU A 382 -10.83 19.82 -9.80
N HIS A 383 -10.61 18.61 -10.32
CA HIS A 383 -10.87 18.31 -11.73
C HIS A 383 -12.38 18.40 -12.02
N PRO A 384 -12.82 19.08 -13.09
CA PRO A 384 -14.26 19.29 -13.35
C PRO A 384 -15.08 17.99 -13.32
N TRP A 385 -14.55 16.91 -13.88
CA TRP A 385 -15.19 15.58 -13.85
C TRP A 385 -15.32 15.01 -12.42
N ILE A 386 -14.34 15.21 -11.54
CA ILE A 386 -14.41 14.79 -10.13
C ILE A 386 -15.46 15.63 -9.40
N THR A 387 -15.38 16.96 -9.52
CA THR A 387 -16.29 17.88 -8.80
C THR A 387 -17.75 17.79 -9.26
N ALA A 388 -18.00 17.34 -10.50
CA ALA A 388 -19.36 17.17 -11.02
C ALA A 388 -20.03 15.84 -10.65
N ASN A 389 -19.26 14.79 -10.28
CA ASN A 389 -19.79 13.43 -10.09
C ASN A 389 -19.53 12.83 -8.70
N SER A 390 -18.56 13.36 -7.95
CA SER A 390 -18.21 12.89 -6.61
C SER A 390 -19.09 13.54 -5.54
N THR A 391 -19.70 12.70 -4.70
CA THR A 391 -20.42 13.13 -3.48
C THR A 391 -19.49 13.28 -2.27
N LYS A 392 -18.20 12.94 -2.41
CA LYS A 392 -17.22 12.95 -1.32
C LYS A 392 -16.44 14.27 -1.34
N LEU A 393 -16.26 14.88 -0.17
CA LEU A 393 -15.37 16.02 0.01
C LEU A 393 -14.01 15.58 0.58
N PRO A 394 -12.88 16.16 0.12
CA PRO A 394 -11.56 15.96 0.71
C PRO A 394 -11.54 16.30 2.20
N THR A 395 -10.67 15.64 2.97
CA THR A 395 -10.47 15.97 4.40
C THR A 395 -9.99 17.40 4.64
N SER A 396 -9.31 18.02 3.69
CA SER A 396 -8.91 19.44 3.75
C SER A 396 -10.06 20.44 3.57
N ARG A 397 -11.29 19.96 3.31
CA ARG A 397 -12.52 20.76 3.12
C ARG A 397 -13.66 20.33 4.07
N LYS A 398 -13.35 19.53 5.09
CA LYS A 398 -14.25 19.13 6.18
C LYS A 398 -13.81 19.83 7.46
#